data_AF-A0AAW8AQ72-F1
#
_entry.id   AF-A0AAW8AQ72-F1
#
_cell.length_a   1.000
_cell.length_b   1.000
_cell.length_c   1.000
_cell.angle_alpha   90.00
_cell.angle_beta   90.00
_cell.angle_gamma   90.00
#
_symmetry.space_group_name_H-M   'P 1'
#
loop_
_entity.id
_entity.type
_entity.pdbx_description
1 polymer ?
#
loop_
_entity_poly.entity_id
_entity_poly.type
_entity_poly.pdbx_seq_one_letter_code
_entity_poly.pdbx_strand_id
1 'polypeptide(L)' 'QARLAFERGVQYLRKQPEPVIYSAQLQQLEAQLARANSTVLTNSKPAEDEVNELTEGMKVVETDAEWKKKVIYD' A
#
# COMPACT_ATOMS: atom_id res chain seq x y z
N GLN A 1 1.49 -12.72 -6.15
CA GLN A 1 0.66 -13.73 -6.84
C GLN A 1 -0.76 -13.81 -6.28
N ALA A 2 -0.97 -13.87 -4.96
CA ALA A 2 -2.30 -13.98 -4.33
C ALA A 2 -3.32 -12.89 -4.77
N ARG A 3 -2.92 -11.61 -4.81
CA ARG A 3 -3.80 -10.49 -5.26
C ARG A 3 -4.41 -10.74 -6.64
N LEU A 4 -3.59 -11.13 -7.61
CA LEU A 4 -4.02 -11.37 -8.98
C LEU A 4 -4.98 -12.55 -9.09
N ALA A 5 -4.76 -13.62 -8.30
CA ALA A 5 -5.66 -14.77 -8.27
C ALA A 5 -7.04 -14.39 -7.74
N PHE A 6 -7.12 -13.61 -6.66
CA PHE A 6 -8.40 -13.12 -6.13
C PHE A 6 -9.11 -12.17 -7.10
N GLU A 7 -8.36 -11.26 -7.73
CA GLU A 7 -8.93 -10.36 -8.75
C GLU A 7 -9.53 -11.14 -9.91
N ARG A 8 -8.83 -12.15 -10.43
CA ARG A 8 -9.36 -13.04 -11.47
C ARG A 8 -10.58 -13.84 -10.99
N GLY A 9 -10.60 -14.31 -9.75
CA GLY A 9 -11.74 -15.02 -9.16
C GLY A 9 -12.99 -14.15 -9.06
N VAL A 10 -12.85 -12.91 -8.56
CA VAL A 10 -13.95 -11.93 -8.49
C VAL A 10 -14.50 -11.64 -9.90
N GLN A 11 -13.61 -11.41 -10.87
CA GLN A 11 -14.00 -11.16 -12.25
C GLN A 11 -14.70 -12.37 -12.90
N TYR A 12 -14.27 -13.58 -12.58
CA TYR A 12 -14.89 -14.80 -13.09
C TYR A 12 -16.33 -14.99 -12.58
N LEU A 13 -16.57 -14.79 -11.27
CA LEU A 13 -17.90 -14.94 -10.69
C LEU A 13 -18.88 -13.87 -11.17
N ARG A 14 -18.42 -12.62 -11.34
CA ARG A 14 -19.25 -11.54 -11.89
C ARG A 14 -19.69 -11.77 -13.33
N LYS A 15 -18.94 -12.57 -14.09
CA LYS A 15 -19.22 -12.91 -15.50
C LYS A 15 -20.06 -14.17 -15.68
N GLN A 16 -20.45 -14.85 -14.59
CA GLN A 16 -21.33 -16.02 -14.71
C GLN A 16 -22.73 -15.59 -15.19
N PRO A 17 -23.45 -16.48 -15.90
CA PRO A 17 -24.81 -16.19 -16.37
C PRO A 17 -25.78 -15.79 -15.25
N GLU A 18 -25.61 -16.37 -14.05
CA GLU A 18 -26.43 -16.10 -12.87
C GLU A 18 -25.53 -15.72 -11.68
N PRO A 19 -25.01 -14.49 -11.63
CA PRO A 19 -24.01 -14.10 -10.64
C PRO A 19 -24.57 -14.09 -9.20
N VAL A 20 -25.89 -13.97 -9.05
CA VAL A 20 -26.58 -13.99 -7.75
C VAL A 20 -26.40 -15.32 -7.02
N ILE A 21 -26.33 -16.44 -7.76
CA ILE A 21 -26.10 -17.78 -7.19
C ILE A 21 -24.75 -17.83 -6.47
N TYR A 22 -23.77 -17.08 -6.96
CA TYR A 22 -22.42 -17.04 -6.43
C TYR A 22 -22.17 -15.86 -5.49
N SER A 23 -23.22 -15.18 -5.04
CA SER A 23 -23.11 -13.96 -4.22
C SER A 23 -22.30 -14.17 -2.93
N ALA A 24 -22.49 -15.30 -2.25
CA ALA A 24 -21.73 -15.64 -1.05
C ALA A 24 -20.23 -15.84 -1.34
N GLN A 25 -19.89 -16.57 -2.40
CA GLN A 25 -18.51 -16.81 -2.82
C GLN A 25 -17.86 -15.53 -3.33
N LEU A 26 -18.63 -14.68 -4.03
CA LEU A 26 -18.19 -13.38 -4.50
C LEU A 26 -17.81 -12.48 -3.32
N GLN A 27 -18.66 -12.39 -2.29
CA GLN A 27 -18.35 -11.63 -1.06
C GLN A 27 -17.09 -12.15 -0.37
N GLN A 28 -16.90 -13.47 -0.29
CA GLN A 28 -15.70 -14.05 0.29
C GLN A 28 -14.43 -13.71 -0.50
N LEU A 29 -14.49 -13.78 -1.83
CA LEU A 29 -13.36 -13.42 -2.70
C LEU A 29 -13.05 -11.92 -2.65
N GLU A 30 -14.07 -11.07 -2.60
CA GLU A 30 -13.90 -9.62 -2.44
C GLU A 30 -13.24 -9.27 -1.10
N ALA A 31 -13.63 -9.93 -0.01
CA ALA A 31 -13.00 -9.77 1.30
C ALA A 31 -11.52 -10.22 1.27
N GLN A 32 -11.21 -11.34 0.62
CA GLN A 32 -9.83 -11.82 0.47
C GLN A 32 -8.99 -10.91 -0.42
N LEU A 33 -9.56 -10.36 -1.49
CA LEU A 33 -8.92 -9.37 -2.34
C LEU A 33 -8.59 -8.09 -1.55
N ALA A 34 -9.52 -7.59 -0.74
CA ALA A 34 -9.30 -6.41 0.10
C ALA A 34 -8.16 -6.63 1.10
N ARG A 35 -8.13 -7.80 1.75
CA ARG A 35 -7.02 -8.17 2.65
C ARG A 35 -5.70 -8.25 1.91
N ALA A 36 -5.64 -8.93 0.76
CA ALA A 36 -4.43 -9.05 -0.03
C ALA A 36 -3.91 -7.68 -0.52
N ASN A 37 -4.80 -6.77 -0.91
CA ASN A 37 -4.46 -5.40 -1.26
C ASN A 37 -3.85 -4.66 -0.06
N SER A 38 -4.44 -4.79 1.12
CA SER A 38 -3.90 -4.20 2.36
C SER A 38 -2.53 -4.77 2.71
N THR A 39 -2.31 -6.07 2.55
CA THR A 39 -1.00 -6.70 2.78
C THR A 39 0.07 -6.18 1.81
N VAL A 40 -0.28 -6.01 0.54
CA VAL A 40 0.65 -5.40 -0.43
C VAL A 40 0.94 -3.96 -0.02
N LEU A 41 -0.06 -3.16 0.30
CA LEU A 41 0.13 -1.76 0.70
C LEU A 41 0.99 -1.62 1.96
N THR A 42 0.73 -2.45 2.99
CA THR A 42 1.51 -2.47 4.24
C THR A 42 2.96 -2.90 4.01
N ASN A 43 3.18 -3.94 3.20
CA ASN A 43 4.53 -4.41 2.86
C ASN A 43 5.26 -3.52 1.84
N SER A 44 4.53 -2.64 1.14
CA SER A 44 5.09 -1.69 0.17
C SER A 44 5.29 -0.30 0.77
N LYS A 45 4.91 -0.11 2.04
CA LYS A 45 5.21 1.13 2.76
C LYS A 45 6.71 1.09 3.07
N PRO A 46 7.49 2.11 2.66
CA PRO A 46 8.88 2.21 3.07
C PRO A 46 8.93 2.12 4.60
N ALA A 47 9.88 1.37 5.15
CA ALA A 47 10.07 1.42 6.59
C ALA A 47 10.46 2.87 6.96
N GLU A 48 9.95 3.42 8.05
CA GLU A 48 10.29 4.80 8.45
C GLU A 48 11.81 4.95 8.69
N ASP A 49 12.49 3.88 9.07
CA ASP A 49 13.96 3.79 9.19
C ASP A 49 14.68 3.29 7.92
N GLU A 50 13.96 3.11 6.81
CA GLU A 50 14.59 2.70 5.55
C GLU A 50 15.49 3.82 5.03
N VAL A 51 16.80 3.57 5.05
CA VAL A 51 17.80 4.48 4.47
C VAL A 51 17.76 4.35 2.95
N ASN A 52 17.20 5.35 2.29
CA ASN A 52 17.17 5.50 0.84
C ASN A 52 17.48 6.96 0.47
N GLU A 53 17.68 7.23 -0.82
CA GLU A 53 18.08 8.56 -1.29
C GLU A 53 17.09 9.68 -0.89
N LEU A 54 15.80 9.37 -0.77
CA LEU A 54 14.78 10.33 -0.34
C LEU A 54 14.84 10.59 1.16
N THR A 55 14.93 9.55 2.00
CA THR A 55 15.03 9.70 3.46
C THR A 55 16.36 10.34 3.87
N GLU A 56 17.46 10.03 3.20
CA GLU A 56 18.74 10.71 3.38
C GLU A 56 18.67 12.18 2.94
N GLY A 57 18.06 12.47 1.79
CA GLY A 57 17.85 13.84 1.33
C GLY A 57 17.03 14.69 2.29
N MET A 58 16.00 14.12 2.93
CA MET A 58 15.19 14.83 3.93
C MET A 58 16.00 15.20 5.18
N LYS A 59 16.84 14.29 5.72
CA LYS A 59 17.72 14.58 6.86
C LYS A 59 18.70 15.72 6.56
N VAL A 60 19.23 15.79 5.33
CA VAL A 60 20.10 16.87 4.89
C VAL A 60 19.35 18.22 4.88
N VAL A 61 18.09 18.24 4.43
CA VAL A 61 17.26 19.45 4.43
C VAL A 61 16.90 19.91 5.86
N GLU A 62 16.63 18.97 6.77
CA GLU A 62 16.33 19.27 8.18
C GLU A 62 17.55 19.83 8.92
N THR A 63 18.71 19.19 8.75
CA THR A 63 19.97 19.69 9.29
C THR A 63 20.37 21.03 8.66
N ASP A 64 20.03 21.27 7.39
CA ASP A 64 20.25 22.56 6.73
C ASP A 64 19.43 23.69 7.39
N ALA A 65 18.21 23.38 7.83
CA ALA A 65 17.34 24.31 8.53
C ALA A 65 17.79 24.59 9.98
N GLU A 66 18.44 23.63 10.64
CA GLU A 66 18.95 23.79 12.01
C GLU A 66 20.18 24.70 12.10
N TRP A 67 21.13 24.62 11.18
CA TRP A 67 22.28 25.54 11.20
C TRP A 67 21.87 26.98 10.88
N LYS A 68 20.91 27.16 9.97
CA LYS A 68 20.33 28.49 9.68
C LYS A 68 19.67 29.12 10.89
N LYS A 69 18.99 28.31 11.73
CA LYS A 69 18.44 28.80 13.00
C LYS A 69 19.54 29.22 13.96
N LYS A 70 20.61 28.42 14.11
CA LYS A 70 21.72 28.77 15.02
C LYS A 70 22.43 30.08 14.63
N VAL A 71 22.60 30.34 13.33
CA VAL A 71 23.26 31.57 12.83
C VAL A 71 22.42 32.84 13.06
N ILE A 72 21.09 32.74 13.19
CA ILE A 72 20.22 33.91 13.46
C ILE A 72 20.28 34.33 14.95
N TYR A 73 20.72 33.43 15.84
CA TYR A 73 20.80 33.67 17.28
C TYR A 73 22.23 33.83 17.81
N ASP A 74 23.23 33.88 16.93
CA ASP A 74 24.64 34.22 17.22
C ASP A 74 24.92 35.67 16.77
#